data_AF-A0A4Y2DJ51-F1
#
_entry.id   AF-A0A4Y2DJ51-F1
#
_cell.length_a   1.000
_cell.length_b   1.000
_cell.length_c   1.000
_cell.angle_alpha   90.00
_cell.angle_beta   90.00
_cell.angle_gamma   90.00
#
_symmetry.space_group_name_H-M   'P 1'
#
loop_
_entity.id
_entity.type
_entity.pdbx_description
1 polymer ?
#
loop_
_entity_poly.entity_id
_entity_poly.type
_entity_poly.pdbx_seq_one_letter_code
_entity_poly.pdbx_strand_id
1 'polypeptide(L)'
;MALHSVKRTRPIINRIKLFLVNTPNISSNWVKAHIGIEGNELAGSIAKSATMKDDIDYNAKIPKSWIKHQLKVFATERWQQRWDMSLKAWFLFGMMPVVL
;
A
#
# COMPACT_ATOMS: atom_id res chain seq x y z
N MET A 1 7.12 18.81 15.90
CA MET A 1 7.31 18.89 14.43
C MET A 1 7.32 17.48 13.84
N ALA A 2 6.74 17.24 12.66
CA ALA A 2 6.59 15.89 12.09
C ALA A 2 7.93 15.12 11.94
N LEU A 3 9.02 15.85 11.71
CA LEU A 3 10.38 15.31 11.56
C LEU A 3 10.90 14.62 12.83
N HIS A 4 10.58 15.14 14.01
CA HIS A 4 10.99 14.61 15.32
C HIS A 4 10.02 13.56 15.90
N SER A 5 9.03 13.11 15.12
CA SER A 5 8.06 12.11 15.57
C SER A 5 8.73 10.76 15.90
N VAL A 6 8.42 10.21 17.07
CA VAL A 6 8.97 8.95 17.60
C VAL A 6 8.14 7.71 17.19
N LYS A 7 6.95 7.88 16.59
CA LYS A 7 6.08 6.74 16.22
C LYS A 7 6.75 5.86 15.16
N ARG A 8 6.68 4.53 15.37
CA ARG A 8 7.26 3.43 14.55
C ARG A 8 7.68 3.86 13.15
N THR A 9 8.98 4.03 12.96
CA THR A 9 9.57 4.46 11.70
C THR A 9 10.46 3.35 11.14
N ARG A 10 10.18 2.96 9.90
CA ARG A 10 11.04 2.03 9.13
C ARG A 10 12.45 2.64 9.01
N PRO A 11 13.51 1.82 8.88
CA PRO A 11 14.89 2.33 8.78
C PRO A 11 15.07 3.42 7.71
N ILE A 12 14.40 3.26 6.55
CA ILE A 12 14.42 4.26 5.47
C ILE A 12 13.82 5.61 5.89
N ILE A 13 12.75 5.60 6.69
CA ILE A 13 12.12 6.83 7.19
C ILE A 13 13.06 7.54 8.16
N ASN A 14 13.76 6.82 9.02
CA ASN A 14 14.73 7.42 9.94
C ASN A 14 15.92 8.01 9.20
N ARG A 15 16.39 7.34 8.15
CA ARG A 15 17.44 7.88 7.26
C ARG A 15 17.00 9.18 6.60
N ILE A 16 15.78 9.23 6.04
CA ILE A 16 15.24 10.44 5.42
C ILE A 16 15.08 11.56 6.45
N LYS A 17 14.53 11.26 7.64
CA LYS A 17 14.41 12.25 8.72
C LYS A 17 15.77 12.82 9.12
N LEU A 18 16.78 11.98 9.33
CA LEU A 18 18.13 12.42 9.68
C LEU A 18 18.73 13.30 8.58
N PHE A 19 18.57 12.89 7.31
CA PHE A 19 19.01 13.67 6.16
C PHE A 19 18.36 15.07 6.12
N LEU A 20 17.04 15.14 6.31
CA LEU A 20 16.30 16.39 6.30
C LEU A 20 16.64 17.29 7.51
N VAL A 21 16.89 16.72 8.70
CA VAL A 21 17.35 17.49 9.87
C VAL A 21 18.72 18.11 9.63
N ASN A 22 19.62 17.36 8.97
CA ASN A 22 21.00 17.78 8.76
C ASN A 22 21.19 18.69 7.53
N THR A 23 20.16 18.86 6.70
CA THR A 23 20.25 19.67 5.47
C THR A 23 19.40 20.94 5.62
N PRO A 24 20.00 22.08 5.96
CA PRO A 24 19.25 23.33 6.07
C PRO A 24 18.71 23.76 4.69
N ASN A 25 17.64 24.56 4.69
CA ASN A 25 17.02 25.17 3.50
C ASN A 25 16.27 24.23 2.53
N ILE A 26 15.88 23.03 2.95
CA ILE A 26 14.94 22.21 2.18
C ILE A 26 13.50 22.61 2.51
N SER A 27 12.74 23.01 1.49
CA SER A 27 11.29 23.16 1.59
C SER A 27 10.57 21.97 0.97
N SER A 28 9.46 21.56 1.56
CA SER A 28 8.61 20.48 1.04
C SER A 28 7.27 21.06 0.64
N ASN A 29 6.94 20.97 -0.64
CA ASN A 29 5.68 21.42 -1.20
C ASN A 29 4.94 20.24 -1.81
N TRP A 30 3.62 20.22 -1.66
CA TRP A 30 2.77 19.23 -2.32
C TRP A 30 2.25 19.80 -3.63
N VAL A 31 2.42 19.05 -4.71
CA VAL A 31 1.87 19.37 -6.04
C VAL A 31 0.98 18.22 -6.50
N LYS A 32 -0.08 18.55 -7.23
CA LYS A 32 -1.01 17.56 -7.77
C LYS A 32 -0.32 16.79 -8.91
N ALA A 33 -0.53 15.48 -8.96
CA ALA A 33 -0.05 14.64 -10.06
C ALA A 33 -0.90 14.80 -11.33
N HIS A 34 -0.29 14.61 -12.51
CA HIS A 34 -0.97 14.52 -13.80
C HIS A 34 -1.72 15.78 -14.21
N ILE A 35 -1.17 16.95 -13.88
CA ILE A 35 -1.67 18.26 -14.32
C ILE A 35 -0.73 18.96 -15.31
N GLY A 36 0.29 18.26 -15.81
CA GLY A 36 1.22 18.79 -16.80
C GLY A 36 2.40 19.61 -16.22
N ILE A 37 2.69 19.49 -14.92
CA ILE A 37 3.93 20.05 -14.36
C ILE A 37 5.10 19.19 -14.82
N GLU A 38 5.91 19.72 -15.74
CA GLU A 38 6.98 19.00 -16.43
C GLU A 38 7.88 18.18 -15.49
N GLY A 39 8.43 18.80 -14.44
CA GLY A 39 9.31 18.10 -13.49
C GLY A 39 8.60 16.99 -12.70
N ASN A 40 7.32 17.16 -12.40
CA ASN A 40 6.53 16.14 -11.69
C ASN A 40 6.17 14.96 -12.61
N GLU A 41 5.81 15.24 -13.87
CA GLU A 41 5.55 14.20 -14.86
C GLU A 41 6.83 13.43 -15.22
N LEU A 42 7.97 14.13 -15.34
CA LEU A 42 9.27 13.50 -15.58
C LEU A 42 9.69 12.61 -14.40
N ALA A 43 9.53 13.09 -13.16
CA ALA A 43 9.79 12.26 -11.98
C ALA A 43 8.89 11.00 -11.97
N GLY A 44 7.62 11.15 -12.33
CA GLY A 44 6.68 10.03 -12.46
C GLY A 44 7.06 9.03 -13.55
N SER A 45 7.51 9.51 -14.72
CA SER A 45 7.95 8.64 -15.82
C SER A 45 9.21 7.86 -15.47
N ILE A 46 10.19 8.51 -14.81
CA ILE A 46 11.40 7.84 -14.30
C ILE A 46 11.03 6.79 -13.27
N ALA A 47 10.14 7.11 -12.31
CA ALA A 47 9.69 6.14 -11.31
C ALA A 47 8.99 4.94 -11.95
N LYS A 48 8.17 5.16 -12.99
CA LYS A 48 7.53 4.08 -13.75
C LYS A 48 8.56 3.20 -14.46
N SER A 49 9.55 3.79 -15.12
CA SER A 49 10.64 3.03 -15.76
C SER A 49 11.43 2.20 -14.75
N ALA A 50 11.66 2.74 -13.54
CA ALA A 50 12.35 1.99 -12.47
C ALA A 50 11.60 0.72 -12.03
N THR A 51 10.26 0.68 -12.16
CA THR A 51 9.49 -0.54 -11.86
C THR A 51 9.71 -1.68 -12.85
N MET A 52 10.30 -1.41 -14.01
CA MET A 52 10.64 -2.40 -15.03
C MET A 52 12.06 -2.99 -14.84
N LYS A 53 12.81 -2.51 -13.84
CA LYS A 53 14.14 -3.03 -13.53
C LYS A 53 13.99 -4.42 -12.89
N ASP A 54 14.77 -5.39 -13.35
CA ASP A 54 14.77 -6.76 -12.80
C ASP A 54 15.37 -6.85 -11.39
N ASP A 55 16.22 -5.89 -11.03
CA ASP A 55 16.92 -5.86 -9.75
C ASP A 55 16.20 -5.02 -8.68
N ILE A 56 16.25 -5.48 -7.44
CA ILE A 56 15.53 -4.89 -6.31
C ILE A 56 16.49 -4.02 -5.49
N ASP A 57 16.38 -2.70 -5.66
CA ASP A 57 17.22 -1.73 -4.94
C ASP A 57 16.93 -1.71 -3.42
N TYR A 58 15.70 -2.01 -3.01
CA TYR A 58 15.31 -2.04 -1.60
C TYR A 58 14.20 -3.07 -1.33
N ASN A 59 14.53 -4.13 -0.58
CA ASN A 59 13.55 -5.10 -0.14
C ASN A 59 12.76 -4.58 1.08
N ALA A 60 11.62 -3.96 0.81
CA ALA A 60 10.66 -3.65 1.86
C ALA A 60 9.98 -4.93 2.34
N LYS A 61 10.20 -5.31 3.62
CA LYS A 61 9.51 -6.46 4.23
C LYS A 61 8.00 -6.38 4.00
N ILE A 62 7.38 -7.55 3.78
CA ILE A 62 5.94 -7.69 3.56
C ILE A 62 5.16 -6.93 4.66
N PRO A 63 4.28 -5.98 4.30
CA PRO A 63 3.50 -5.25 5.28
C PRO A 63 2.55 -6.16 6.05
N LYS A 64 2.42 -5.94 7.37
CA LYS A 64 1.41 -6.62 8.20
C LYS A 64 -0.02 -6.42 7.67
N SER A 65 -0.30 -5.26 7.07
CA SER A 65 -1.59 -4.97 6.43
C SER A 65 -1.86 -5.89 5.26
N TRP A 66 -0.85 -6.20 4.45
CA TRP A 66 -0.98 -7.12 3.32
C TRP A 66 -1.31 -8.53 3.81
N ILE A 67 -0.59 -9.03 4.82
CA ILE A 67 -0.88 -10.36 5.42
C ILE A 67 -2.30 -10.40 5.96
N LYS A 68 -2.74 -9.36 6.70
CA LYS A 68 -4.11 -9.27 7.20
C LYS A 68 -5.15 -9.28 6.08
N HIS A 69 -4.87 -8.58 4.98
CA HIS A 69 -5.73 -8.57 3.81
C HIS A 69 -5.85 -9.96 3.18
N GLN A 70 -4.73 -10.65 2.94
CA GLN A 70 -4.73 -12.01 2.40
C GLN A 70 -5.51 -12.98 3.28
N LEU A 71 -5.31 -12.91 4.61
CA LEU A 71 -6.08 -13.74 5.55
C LEU A 71 -7.58 -13.45 5.51
N LYS A 72 -7.96 -12.18 5.36
CA LYS A 72 -9.37 -11.79 5.22
C LYS A 72 -9.97 -12.37 3.94
N VAL A 73 -9.31 -12.19 2.80
CA VAL A 73 -9.75 -12.72 1.50
C VAL A 73 -9.92 -14.24 1.59
N PHE A 74 -8.90 -14.95 2.05
CA PHE A 74 -8.96 -16.40 2.20
C PHE A 74 -10.09 -16.87 3.13
N ALA A 75 -10.28 -16.20 4.27
CA ALA A 75 -11.35 -16.54 5.20
C ALA A 75 -12.74 -16.32 4.59
N THR A 76 -12.92 -15.22 3.86
CA THR A 76 -14.17 -14.91 3.15
C THR A 76 -14.46 -15.94 2.07
N GLU A 77 -13.48 -16.27 1.22
CA GLU A 77 -13.63 -17.28 0.17
C GLU A 77 -13.98 -18.66 0.76
N ARG A 78 -13.27 -19.07 1.82
CA ARG A 78 -13.52 -20.34 2.52
C ARG A 78 -14.92 -20.39 3.13
N TRP A 79 -15.38 -19.26 3.69
CA TRP A 79 -16.72 -19.15 4.24
C TRP A 79 -17.78 -19.25 3.14
N GLN A 80 -17.60 -18.53 2.03
CA GLN A 80 -18.51 -18.54 0.89
C GLN A 80 -18.62 -19.95 0.28
N GLN A 81 -17.50 -20.64 0.06
CA GLN A 81 -17.49 -22.02 -0.42
C GLN A 81 -18.31 -22.97 0.48
N ARG A 82 -18.15 -22.84 1.80
CA ARG A 82 -18.92 -23.67 2.76
C ARG A 82 -20.40 -23.35 2.74
N TRP A 83 -20.74 -22.08 2.54
CA TRP A 83 -22.12 -21.63 2.42
C TRP A 83 -22.77 -22.23 1.17
N ASP A 84 -22.12 -22.09 0.01
CA ASP A 84 -22.64 -22.54 -1.28
C ASP A 84 -22.82 -24.08 -1.33
N MET A 85 -21.96 -24.82 -0.63
CA MET A 85 -22.02 -26.29 -0.54
C MET A 85 -23.02 -26.80 0.53
N SER A 86 -23.66 -25.93 1.30
CA SER A 86 -24.57 -26.35 2.37
C SER A 86 -25.96 -26.69 1.82
N LEU A 87 -26.36 -27.96 1.96
CA LEU A 87 -27.69 -28.46 1.59
C LEU A 87 -28.85 -27.74 2.34
N LYS A 88 -28.57 -27.07 3.46
CA LYS A 88 -29.55 -26.30 4.26
C LYS A 88 -29.68 -24.84 3.83
N ALA A 89 -28.84 -24.35 2.92
CA ALA A 89 -28.82 -22.96 2.48
C ALA A 89 -29.84 -22.63 1.38
N TRP A 90 -30.53 -23.64 0.82
CA TRP A 90 -31.41 -23.46 -0.35
C TRP A 90 -32.56 -22.46 -0.10
N PHE A 91 -33.11 -22.42 1.11
CA PHE A 91 -34.20 -21.49 1.44
C PHE A 91 -33.73 -20.02 1.60
N LEU A 92 -32.42 -19.80 1.78
CA LEU A 92 -31.81 -18.48 2.01
C LEU A 92 -30.93 -18.00 0.84
N PHE A 93 -30.78 -18.82 -0.21
CA PHE A 93 -29.88 -18.60 -1.34
C PHE A 93 -30.15 -17.27 -2.10
N GLY A 94 -31.36 -16.73 -2.01
CA GLY A 94 -31.73 -15.43 -2.61
C GLY A 94 -31.75 -14.23 -1.66
N MET A 95 -31.48 -14.42 -0.36
CA MET A 95 -31.63 -13.36 0.66
C MET A 95 -30.30 -12.79 1.17
N MET A 96 -29.17 -13.47 0.96
CA MET A 96 -27.86 -12.99 1.42
C MET A 96 -26.93 -12.64 0.25
N PRO A 97 -26.21 -11.51 0.32
CA PRO A 97 -25.32 -11.08 -0.76
C PRO A 97 -24.08 -11.97 -0.84
N VAL A 98 -23.63 -12.23 -2.06
CA VAL A 98 -22.26 -12.70 -2.33
C VAL A 98 -21.31 -11.66 -1.74
N VAL A 99 -20.46 -12.08 -0.82
CA VAL A 99 -19.45 -11.20 -0.23
C VAL A 99 -18.28 -11.11 -1.22
N LEU A 100 -18.32 -10.10 -2.10
CA LEU A 100 -17.18 -9.68 -2.94
C LEU A 100 -16.07 -9.04 -2.11
#